data_AF-A0A418R2Z2-F1
#
_entry.id   AF-A0A418R2Z2-F1
#
_cell.length_a   1.000
_cell.length_b   1.000
_cell.length_c   1.000
_cell.angle_alpha   90.00
_cell.angle_beta   90.00
_cell.angle_gamma   90.00
#
_symmetry.space_group_name_H-M   'P 1'
#
loop_
_entity.id
_entity.type
_entity.pdbx_description
1 polymer ?
#
loop_
_entity_poly.entity_id
_entity_poly.type
_entity_poly.pdbx_seq_one_letter_code
_entity_poly.pdbx_strand_id
1 'polypeptide(L)'
;MKEILSTEQIQTGLKHYRRIARQDMLRSGETPHPDAFLKHAESRREVYTRLGAFADDHGPNEVITHALDLYRTLPFVTGTPEHEHPDIKGQENALENFFLLVGLDPKTRREARSKRPRLS
;
A
#
# COMPACT_ATOMS: atom_id res chain seq x y z
N MET A 1 -10.93 22.27 -6.06
CA MET A 1 -10.96 20.88 -5.56
C MET A 1 -9.95 20.09 -6.38
N LYS A 2 -9.11 19.27 -5.75
CA LYS A 2 -8.25 18.35 -6.51
C LYS A 2 -9.19 17.28 -7.08
N GLU A 3 -9.19 17.12 -8.40
CA GLU A 3 -10.06 16.17 -9.09
C GLU A 3 -9.69 14.74 -8.65
N ILE A 4 -10.69 13.96 -8.25
CA ILE A 4 -10.49 12.56 -7.87
C ILE A 4 -10.18 11.78 -9.15
N LEU A 5 -9.14 10.95 -9.12
CA LEU A 5 -8.78 10.10 -10.27
C LEU A 5 -9.97 9.22 -10.67
N SER A 6 -10.15 9.02 -11.97
CA SER A 6 -11.09 8.02 -12.48
C SER A 6 -10.65 6.61 -12.11
N THR A 7 -11.57 5.64 -12.15
CA THR A 7 -11.25 4.22 -11.91
C THR A 7 -10.18 3.73 -12.88
N GLU A 8 -10.22 4.13 -14.15
CA GLU A 8 -9.22 3.77 -15.16
C GLU A 8 -7.82 4.33 -14.83
N GLN A 9 -7.75 5.57 -14.33
CA GLN A 9 -6.49 6.17 -13.88
C GLN A 9 -5.95 5.46 -12.64
N ILE A 10 -6.82 5.08 -11.70
CA ILE A 10 -6.48 4.27 -10.53
C ILE A 10 -5.91 2.91 -10.96
N GLN A 11 -6.60 2.18 -11.83
CA GLN A 11 -6.15 0.89 -12.35
C GLN A 11 -4.79 1.00 -13.05
N THR A 12 -4.60 2.05 -13.85
CA THR A 12 -3.32 2.31 -14.54
C THR A 12 -2.19 2.55 -13.54
N GLY A 13 -2.41 3.38 -12.51
CA GLY A 13 -1.44 3.61 -11.44
C GLY A 13 -1.12 2.34 -10.65
N LEU A 14 -2.13 1.54 -10.30
CA LEU A 14 -1.96 0.26 -9.61
C LEU A 14 -1.20 -0.77 -10.46
N LYS A 15 -1.43 -0.81 -11.78
CA LYS A 15 -0.66 -1.65 -12.71
C LYS A 15 0.81 -1.22 -12.74
N HIS A 16 1.10 0.08 -12.74
CA HIS A 16 2.46 0.60 -12.67
C HIS A 16 3.15 0.21 -11.34
N TYR A 17 2.49 0.42 -10.20
CA TYR A 17 3.04 0.03 -8.90
C TYR A 17 3.26 -1.48 -8.74
N ARG A 18 2.38 -2.33 -9.28
CA ARG A 18 2.61 -3.79 -9.34
C ARG A 18 3.87 -4.14 -10.14
N ARG A 19 4.17 -3.41 -11.20
CA ARG A 19 5.39 -3.62 -12.01
C ARG A 19 6.64 -3.24 -11.22
N ILE A 20 6.63 -2.10 -10.52
CA ILE A 20 7.74 -1.68 -9.66
C ILE A 20 7.98 -2.71 -8.55
N ALA A 21 6.94 -3.13 -7.83
CA ALA A 21 7.06 -4.14 -6.79
C ALA A 21 7.64 -5.47 -7.34
N ARG A 22 7.25 -5.89 -8.55
CA ARG A 22 7.85 -7.05 -9.22
C ARG A 22 9.33 -6.85 -9.54
N GLN A 23 9.73 -5.66 -9.98
CA GLN A 23 11.15 -5.35 -10.22
C GLN A 23 11.95 -5.42 -8.93
N ASP A 24 11.40 -4.91 -7.83
CA ASP A 24 12.03 -5.00 -6.51
C ASP A 24 12.19 -6.45 -6.05
N MET A 25 11.19 -7.32 -6.27
CA MET A 25 11.32 -8.76 -5.98
C MET A 25 12.52 -9.39 -6.72
N LEU A 26 12.70 -9.07 -8.01
CA LEU A 26 13.80 -9.61 -8.83
C LEU A 26 15.18 -9.15 -8.37
N ARG A 27 15.26 -8.02 -7.68
CA ARG A 27 16.51 -7.41 -7.19
C ARG A 27 16.78 -7.69 -5.71
N SER A 28 15.90 -8.43 -5.03
CA SER A 28 15.99 -8.71 -3.59
C SER A 28 17.35 -9.30 -3.17
N GLY A 29 17.94 -10.17 -3.98
CA GLY A 29 19.27 -10.75 -3.74
C GLY A 29 20.44 -9.75 -3.71
N GLU A 30 20.23 -8.52 -4.19
CA GLU A 30 21.23 -7.44 -4.18
C GLU A 30 21.19 -6.60 -2.88
N THR A 31 20.31 -6.93 -1.93
CA THR A 31 20.02 -6.11 -0.74
C THR A 31 20.65 -6.69 0.54
N PRO A 32 20.87 -5.87 1.59
CA PRO A 32 21.45 -6.36 2.86
C PRO A 32 20.60 -7.41 3.60
N HIS A 33 19.28 -7.43 3.35
CA HIS A 33 18.34 -8.38 3.94
C HIS A 33 17.42 -8.97 2.85
N PRO A 34 17.90 -9.90 2.02
CA PRO A 34 17.18 -10.35 0.82
C PRO A 34 15.77 -10.86 1.09
N ASP A 35 15.59 -11.70 2.12
CA ASP A 35 14.28 -12.29 2.46
C ASP A 35 13.29 -11.23 2.92
N ALA A 36 13.75 -10.28 3.75
CA ALA A 36 12.92 -9.18 4.22
C ALA A 36 12.54 -8.24 3.07
N PHE A 37 13.47 -7.92 2.19
CA PHE A 37 13.22 -7.08 1.02
C PHE A 37 12.25 -7.75 0.04
N LEU A 38 12.43 -9.05 -0.20
CA LEU A 38 11.52 -9.86 -1.02
C LEU A 38 10.12 -9.83 -0.41
N LYS A 39 9.97 -10.16 0.87
CA LYS A 39 8.67 -10.20 1.54
C LYS A 39 7.97 -8.84 1.54
N HIS A 40 8.73 -7.75 1.71
CA HIS A 40 8.23 -6.39 1.60
C HIS A 40 7.71 -6.08 0.18
N ALA A 41 8.45 -6.46 -0.86
CA ALA A 41 8.04 -6.26 -2.25
C ALA A 41 6.81 -7.11 -2.63
N GLU A 42 6.75 -8.37 -2.18
CA GLU A 42 5.59 -9.24 -2.34
C GLU A 42 4.33 -8.64 -1.70
N SER A 43 4.46 -8.18 -0.46
CA SER A 43 3.34 -7.62 0.31
C SER A 43 2.80 -6.33 -0.35
N ARG A 44 3.69 -5.50 -0.90
CA ARG A 44 3.26 -4.35 -1.71
C ARG A 44 2.47 -4.79 -2.94
N ARG A 45 3.00 -5.77 -3.69
CA ARG A 45 2.37 -6.27 -4.92
C ARG A 45 1.01 -6.89 -4.64
N GLU A 46 0.85 -7.59 -3.53
CA GLU A 46 -0.42 -8.17 -3.08
C GLU A 46 -1.47 -7.10 -2.83
N VAL A 47 -1.13 -6.05 -2.06
CA VAL A 47 -2.06 -4.91 -1.82
C VAL A 47 -2.47 -4.25 -3.13
N TYR A 48 -1.54 -3.94 -4.03
CA TYR A 48 -1.90 -3.34 -5.32
C TYR A 48 -2.75 -4.25 -6.20
N THR A 49 -2.57 -5.57 -6.10
CA THR A 49 -3.40 -6.55 -6.80
C THR A 49 -4.82 -6.56 -6.22
N ARG A 50 -4.95 -6.56 -4.90
CA ARG A 50 -6.24 -6.50 -4.20
C ARG A 50 -7.01 -5.21 -4.52
N LEU A 51 -6.34 -4.06 -4.47
CA LEU A 51 -6.96 -2.77 -4.83
C LEU A 51 -7.35 -2.73 -6.31
N GLY A 52 -6.52 -3.30 -7.20
CA GLY A 52 -6.82 -3.37 -8.62
C GLY A 52 -8.07 -4.21 -8.91
N ALA A 53 -8.14 -5.40 -8.33
CA ALA A 53 -9.29 -6.28 -8.46
C ALA A 53 -10.56 -5.65 -7.87
N PHE A 54 -10.46 -4.95 -6.73
CA PHE A 54 -11.61 -4.24 -6.17
C PHE A 54 -12.07 -3.09 -7.08
N ALA A 55 -11.14 -2.37 -7.72
CA ALA A 55 -11.45 -1.29 -8.64
C ALA A 55 -12.09 -1.75 -9.96
N ASP A 56 -12.01 -3.03 -10.31
CA ASP A 56 -12.66 -3.57 -11.53
C ASP A 56 -14.20 -3.45 -11.45
N ASP A 57 -14.77 -3.54 -10.24
CA ASP A 57 -16.23 -3.54 -9.99
C ASP A 57 -16.74 -2.31 -9.21
N HIS A 58 -15.86 -1.40 -8.78
CA HIS A 58 -16.21 -0.31 -7.85
C HIS A 58 -15.74 1.07 -8.30
N GLY A 59 -16.44 2.11 -7.85
CA GLY A 59 -16.09 3.50 -8.13
C GLY A 59 -14.88 4.00 -7.33
N PRO A 60 -14.25 5.13 -7.71
CA PRO A 60 -13.02 5.62 -7.08
C PRO A 60 -13.13 5.83 -5.56
N ASN A 61 -14.25 6.37 -5.09
CA ASN A 61 -14.48 6.61 -3.65
C ASN A 61 -14.59 5.32 -2.85
N GLU A 62 -15.15 4.26 -3.43
CA GLU A 62 -15.26 2.95 -2.80
C GLU A 62 -13.87 2.30 -2.70
N VAL A 63 -13.05 2.40 -3.75
CA VAL A 63 -11.66 1.90 -3.72
C VAL A 63 -10.84 2.64 -2.64
N ILE A 64 -11.01 3.96 -2.52
CA ILE A 64 -10.35 4.76 -1.46
C ILE A 64 -10.82 4.32 -0.07
N THR A 65 -12.13 4.13 0.11
CA THR A 65 -12.70 3.65 1.38
C THR A 65 -12.14 2.29 1.75
N HIS A 66 -12.11 1.35 0.79
CA HIS A 66 -11.54 0.03 0.99
C HIS A 66 -10.05 0.09 1.38
N ALA A 67 -9.25 0.91 0.70
CA ALA A 67 -7.84 1.11 1.06
C ALA A 67 -7.66 1.68 2.48
N LEU A 68 -8.53 2.62 2.91
CA LEU A 68 -8.52 3.15 4.27
C LEU A 68 -8.88 2.09 5.31
N ASP A 69 -9.82 1.20 5.01
CA ASP A 69 -10.20 0.11 5.90
C ASP A 69 -9.05 -0.90 6.06
N LEU A 70 -8.40 -1.30 4.96
CA LEU A 70 -7.18 -2.11 5.03
C LEU A 70 -6.13 -1.45 5.90
N TYR A 71 -5.89 -0.15 5.70
CA TYR A 71 -4.87 0.58 6.42
C TYR A 71 -5.12 0.62 7.93
N ARG A 72 -6.38 0.76 8.36
CA ARG A 72 -6.78 0.77 9.78
C ARG A 72 -6.53 -0.57 10.47
N THR A 73 -6.51 -1.68 9.74
CA THR A 73 -6.24 -3.01 10.31
C THR A 73 -4.75 -3.29 10.56
N LEU A 74 -3.85 -2.52 9.94
CA LEU A 74 -2.41 -2.77 10.07
C LEU A 74 -1.87 -2.35 11.44
N PRO A 75 -1.18 -3.22 12.19
CA PRO A 75 -0.56 -2.83 13.44
C PRO A 75 0.57 -1.81 13.22
N PHE A 76 0.82 -0.99 14.23
CA PHE A 76 1.97 -0.09 14.26
C PHE A 76 3.27 -0.86 14.52
N VAL A 77 4.15 -0.87 13.52
CA VAL A 77 5.51 -1.43 13.60
C VAL A 77 6.59 -0.36 13.45
N THR A 78 6.21 0.92 13.55
CA THR A 78 7.15 2.05 13.52
C THR A 78 8.14 1.95 14.67
N GLY A 79 9.43 2.17 14.39
CA GLY A 79 10.51 2.07 15.38
C GLY A 79 11.21 0.70 15.43
N THR A 80 10.69 -0.31 14.71
CA THR A 80 11.37 -1.60 14.55
C THR A 80 12.42 -1.55 13.42
N PRO A 81 13.54 -2.30 13.50
CA PRO A 81 14.55 -2.43 12.46
C PRO A 81 13.97 -2.73 11.07
N GLU A 82 14.56 -2.22 9.99
CA GLU A 82 14.03 -2.31 8.62
C GLU A 82 13.61 -3.74 8.21
N HIS A 83 14.41 -4.74 8.57
CA HIS A 83 14.17 -6.14 8.23
C HIS A 83 13.10 -6.85 9.08
N GLU A 84 12.63 -6.23 10.17
CA GLU A 84 11.54 -6.75 10.99
C GLU A 84 10.17 -6.34 10.46
N HIS A 85 9.19 -7.23 10.60
CA HIS A 85 7.82 -7.04 10.09
C HIS A 85 7.76 -6.56 8.62
N PRO A 86 8.56 -7.14 7.70
CA PRO A 86 8.65 -6.66 6.32
C PRO A 86 7.32 -6.76 5.57
N ASP A 87 6.48 -7.70 5.99
CA ASP A 87 5.11 -7.88 5.50
C ASP A 87 4.21 -6.69 5.85
N ILE A 88 4.13 -6.33 7.14
CA ILE A 88 3.30 -5.20 7.61
C ILE A 88 3.82 -3.89 7.02
N LYS A 89 5.15 -3.69 7.00
CA LYS A 89 5.79 -2.51 6.39
C LYS A 89 5.51 -2.42 4.89
N GLY A 90 5.52 -3.54 4.18
CA GLY A 90 5.18 -3.59 2.77
C GLY A 90 3.72 -3.22 2.51
N GLN A 91 2.80 -3.74 3.31
CA GLN A 91 1.38 -3.38 3.20
C GLN A 91 1.14 -1.89 3.50
N GLU A 92 1.76 -1.38 4.56
CA GLU A 92 1.72 0.05 4.93
C GLU A 92 2.28 0.92 3.79
N ASN A 93 3.46 0.58 3.25
CA ASN A 93 4.07 1.32 2.15
C ASN A 93 3.18 1.34 0.90
N ALA A 94 2.54 0.21 0.56
CA ALA A 94 1.63 0.16 -0.58
C ALA A 94 0.42 1.07 -0.42
N LEU A 95 -0.21 1.06 0.74
CA LEU A 95 -1.38 1.88 1.03
C LEU A 95 -1.01 3.37 1.09
N GLU A 96 0.11 3.73 1.69
CA GLU A 96 0.62 5.12 1.70
C GLU A 96 0.90 5.63 0.28
N ASN A 97 1.55 4.83 -0.57
CA ASN A 97 1.77 5.18 -1.97
C ASN A 97 0.45 5.30 -2.75
N PHE A 98 -0.52 4.44 -2.47
CA PHE A 98 -1.86 4.54 -3.06
C PHE A 98 -2.57 5.84 -2.65
N PHE A 99 -2.48 6.24 -1.38
CA PHE A 99 -3.05 7.51 -0.91
C PHE A 99 -2.40 8.73 -1.59
N LEU A 100 -1.10 8.66 -1.87
CA LEU A 100 -0.42 9.70 -2.67
C LEU A 100 -0.92 9.71 -4.11
N LEU A 101 -1.07 8.54 -4.76
CA LEU A 101 -1.59 8.40 -6.11
C LEU A 101 -2.97 9.04 -6.27
N VAL A 102 -3.89 8.76 -5.34
CA VAL A 102 -5.27 9.29 -5.40
C VAL A 102 -5.41 10.71 -4.84
N GLY A 103 -4.32 11.30 -4.35
CA GLY A 103 -4.31 12.64 -3.77
C GLY A 103 -5.15 12.76 -2.50
N LEU A 104 -5.17 11.72 -1.66
CA LEU A 104 -5.93 11.70 -0.41
C LEU A 104 -5.51 12.86 0.50
N ASP A 105 -6.51 13.52 1.11
CA ASP A 105 -6.27 14.61 2.03
C ASP A 105 -5.40 14.18 3.25
N PRO A 106 -4.38 14.96 3.63
CA PRO A 106 -3.50 14.61 4.75
C PRO A 106 -4.21 14.43 6.09
N LYS A 107 -5.31 15.14 6.36
CA LYS A 107 -6.10 15.00 7.59
C LYS A 107 -6.78 13.64 7.63
N THR A 108 -7.48 13.25 6.57
CA THR A 108 -8.12 11.93 6.47
C THR A 108 -7.11 10.80 6.65
N ARG A 109 -5.93 10.93 6.03
CA ARG A 109 -4.84 9.96 6.20
C ARG A 109 -4.35 9.87 7.64
N ARG A 110 -4.13 11.01 8.31
CA ARG A 110 -3.71 11.06 9.73
C ARG A 110 -4.77 10.45 10.65
N GLU A 111 -6.05 10.70 10.41
CA GLU A 111 -7.16 10.13 11.16
C GLU A 111 -7.28 8.61 10.97
N ALA A 112 -7.02 8.10 9.77
CA ALA A 112 -6.98 6.65 9.56
C ALA A 112 -5.76 6.03 10.26
N ARG A 113 -4.60 6.69 10.21
CA ARG A 113 -3.38 6.25 10.89
C ARG A 113 -3.57 6.16 12.41
N SER A 114 -4.22 7.15 13.04
CA SER A 114 -4.41 7.16 14.50
C SER A 114 -5.31 6.03 15.03
N LYS A 115 -6.08 5.38 14.15
CA LYS A 115 -6.97 4.26 14.49
C LYS A 115 -6.29 2.88 14.38
N ARG A 116 -5.05 2.81 13.91
CA ARG A 116 -4.32 1.56 13.77
C ARG A 116 -3.99 0.93 15.14
N PRO A 117 -4.10 -0.39 15.29
CA PRO A 117 -3.79 -1.06 16.54
C PRO A 117 -2.28 -1.01 16.84
N ARG A 118 -1.92 -1.19 18.11
CA ARG A 118 -0.52 -1.48 18.49
C ARG A 118 -0.18 -2.91 18.08
N LEU A 119 1.09 -3.18 17.83
CA LEU A 119 1.57 -4.56 17.73
C LEU A 119 1.30 -5.27 19.07
N SER A 120 0.52 -6.35 19.02
CA SER A 120 0.14 -7.18 20.17
C SER A 120 1.24 -8.17 20.53
#